data_AF-A0A089WYI6-F1
#
_entry.id   AF-A0A089WYI6-F1
#
_cell.length_a   1.000
_cell.length_b   1.000
_cell.length_c   1.000
_cell.angle_alpha   90.00
_cell.angle_beta   90.00
_cell.angle_gamma   90.00
#
_symmetry.space_group_name_H-M   'P 1'
#
loop_
_entity.id
_entity.type
_entity.pdbx_description
1 polymer ?
#
loop_
_entity_poly.entity_id
_entity_poly.type
_entity_poly.pdbx_seq_one_letter_code
_entity_poly.pdbx_strand_id
1 'polypeptide(L)'
;MFESAEIGHCIDKETYDAEEPALREALLDAQYELKQQARFPVIILINGIEGAGKGETVKLLNEWMDPRLIEVRTFDQQTDEELARPPAWRYWRALPPKGRMGVFFGNWYSQMLQGRVHGQFKDAVLDQAITGAERLEQMLCDEGALIIKFWFHLSKKQMKTRLKALRDDPLHSWRISPLDWQQSKTYDRFVRFGERVLRRTSRDYAPWHVIEGVDPHYRSLAVGRILLESLQAALANEPKGKRQANVAPLGRSIDQMSLLGALDLSQRLDKADYQEQLVTEQARLAGLLRHKAMRRHALLAVFEGNDAAGKGGAIRRVAAALDPRQYRIVPIAAPTEEERAQPYLWRFWRHVPARGKFTIFDRSWYGRVLVERVEGFCTPADWMRAYGEINDFEEQLSNAGVVVVKFWLAIDQQTQLERFEEREQIPFKRYKITEDDWRNRAKWDVYRDAVGDMVDRTSTEIAPWTLVEANDKRWARVKVLRTINEALEAAFAKQKN
;
A
#
# COMPACT_ATOMS: atom_id res chain seq x y z
N MET A 1 -2.93 -16.31 26.50
CA MET A 1 -3.53 -14.97 26.23
C MET A 1 -5.05 -14.97 26.28
N PHE A 2 -5.74 -15.91 25.62
CA PHE A 2 -7.21 -15.81 25.46
C PHE A 2 -8.06 -16.11 26.70
N GLU A 3 -7.49 -16.71 27.74
CA GLU A 3 -8.20 -17.08 28.98
C GLU A 3 -8.94 -15.90 29.65
N SER A 4 -8.45 -14.66 29.49
CA SER A 4 -9.14 -13.46 29.99
C SER A 4 -10.50 -13.19 29.34
N ALA A 5 -10.72 -13.74 28.14
CA ALA A 5 -11.98 -13.70 27.40
C ALA A 5 -12.70 -15.06 27.43
N GLU A 6 -12.42 -15.89 28.43
CA GLU A 6 -13.11 -17.17 28.70
C GLU A 6 -13.69 -17.22 30.13
N ILE A 7 -13.67 -16.10 30.86
CA ILE A 7 -14.11 -16.04 32.27
C ILE A 7 -15.63 -15.90 32.44
N GLY A 8 -16.38 -15.80 31.33
CA GLY A 8 -17.84 -15.76 31.36
C GLY A 8 -18.41 -14.35 31.53
N HIS A 9 -17.83 -13.37 30.82
CA HIS A 9 -18.37 -12.01 30.78
C HIS A 9 -19.83 -12.00 30.34
N CYS A 10 -20.68 -11.30 31.09
CA CYS A 10 -22.10 -11.16 30.80
C CYS A 10 -22.61 -9.79 31.26
N ILE A 11 -23.59 -9.26 30.53
CA ILE A 11 -24.37 -8.09 30.93
C ILE A 11 -25.84 -8.49 30.92
N ASP A 12 -26.54 -8.23 32.02
CA ASP A 12 -27.97 -8.49 32.09
C ASP A 12 -28.76 -7.52 31.19
N LYS A 13 -29.98 -7.91 30.84
CA LYS A 13 -30.80 -7.15 29.90
C LYS A 13 -31.16 -5.75 30.43
N GLU A 14 -31.42 -5.58 31.72
CA GLU A 14 -31.82 -4.29 32.28
C GLU A 14 -30.68 -3.28 32.20
N THR A 15 -29.46 -3.72 32.56
CA THR A 15 -28.24 -2.92 32.38
C THR A 15 -28.02 -2.58 30.90
N TYR A 16 -28.18 -3.55 30.00
CA TYR A 16 -28.02 -3.32 28.57
C TYR A 16 -29.00 -2.29 28.02
N ASP A 17 -30.30 -2.46 28.31
CA ASP A 17 -31.37 -1.58 27.84
C ASP A 17 -31.22 -0.16 28.42
N ALA A 18 -30.56 0.00 29.58
CA ALA A 18 -30.26 1.29 30.19
C ALA A 18 -29.05 2.00 29.55
N GLU A 19 -27.97 1.27 29.22
CA GLU A 19 -26.73 1.85 28.69
C GLU A 19 -26.75 2.07 27.18
N GLU A 20 -27.47 1.22 26.45
CA GLU A 20 -27.48 1.17 24.99
C GLU A 20 -27.92 2.49 24.32
N PRO A 21 -29.01 3.16 24.75
CA PRO A 21 -29.47 4.39 24.09
C PRO A 21 -28.43 5.53 24.13
N ALA A 22 -27.78 5.72 25.28
CA ALA A 22 -26.76 6.76 25.44
C ALA A 22 -25.50 6.45 24.61
N LEU A 23 -25.11 5.17 24.54
CA LEU A 23 -23.99 4.75 23.70
C LEU A 23 -24.28 4.97 22.22
N ARG A 24 -25.50 4.65 21.77
CA ARG A 24 -25.94 4.83 20.38
C ARG A 24 -25.89 6.31 19.96
N GLU A 25 -26.46 7.18 20.79
CA GLU A 25 -26.48 8.63 20.54
C GLU A 25 -25.05 9.18 20.43
N ALA A 26 -24.18 8.84 21.38
CA ALA A 26 -22.80 9.29 21.37
C ALA A 26 -22.00 8.76 20.16
N LEU A 27 -22.26 7.54 19.70
CA LEU A 27 -21.65 6.99 18.50
C LEU A 27 -22.10 7.74 17.23
N LEU A 28 -23.38 8.11 17.13
CA LEU A 28 -23.91 8.90 16.02
C LEU A 28 -23.28 10.29 15.98
N ASP A 29 -23.16 10.96 17.14
CA ASP A 29 -22.53 12.27 17.25
C ASP A 29 -21.05 12.21 16.84
N ALA A 30 -20.30 11.24 17.37
CA ALA A 30 -18.90 11.04 17.00
C ALA A 30 -18.73 10.73 15.51
N GLN A 31 -19.62 9.93 14.92
CA GLN A 31 -19.59 9.63 13.49
C GLN A 31 -19.90 10.86 12.62
N TYR A 32 -20.85 11.69 13.04
CA TYR A 32 -21.16 12.94 12.35
C TYR A 32 -19.99 13.92 12.43
N GLU A 33 -19.35 14.04 13.59
CA GLU A 33 -18.16 14.85 13.76
C GLU A 33 -17.00 14.36 12.89
N LEU A 34 -16.76 13.04 12.83
CA LEU A 34 -15.77 12.43 11.93
C LEU A 34 -15.98 12.88 10.48
N LYS A 35 -17.24 12.83 10.00
CA LYS A 35 -17.60 13.29 8.66
C LYS A 35 -17.33 14.78 8.47
N GLN A 36 -17.67 15.61 9.46
CA GLN A 36 -17.49 17.06 9.37
C GLN A 36 -16.01 17.47 9.41
N GLN A 37 -15.19 16.81 10.24
CA GLN A 37 -13.75 17.05 10.27
C GLN A 37 -13.07 16.60 8.96
N ALA A 38 -13.57 15.53 8.32
CA ALA A 38 -13.03 14.95 7.08
C ALA A 38 -11.49 14.76 7.09
N ARG A 39 -10.94 14.49 8.28
CA ARG A 39 -9.48 14.57 8.54
C ARG A 39 -8.78 13.22 8.44
N PHE A 40 -9.45 12.16 8.88
CA PHE A 40 -8.90 10.80 8.91
C PHE A 40 -9.95 9.74 8.58
N PRO A 41 -9.55 8.56 8.07
CA PRO A 41 -10.45 7.42 7.90
C PRO A 41 -10.46 6.53 9.15
N VAL A 42 -11.54 5.76 9.33
CA VAL A 42 -11.64 4.73 10.38
C VAL A 42 -11.73 3.36 9.75
N ILE A 43 -10.87 2.43 10.18
CA ILE A 43 -10.80 1.06 9.68
C ILE A 43 -11.05 0.11 10.85
N ILE A 44 -12.10 -0.70 10.74
CA ILE A 44 -12.49 -1.69 11.75
C ILE A 44 -12.21 -3.08 11.19
N LEU A 45 -11.29 -3.81 11.81
CA LEU A 45 -10.95 -5.19 11.42
C LEU A 45 -11.72 -6.17 12.30
N ILE A 46 -12.49 -7.05 11.67
CA ILE A 46 -13.34 -8.03 12.36
C ILE A 46 -12.78 -9.42 12.15
N ASN A 47 -12.28 -10.02 13.24
CA ASN A 47 -11.63 -11.33 13.23
C ASN A 47 -12.08 -12.17 14.44
N GLY A 48 -11.67 -13.43 14.48
CA GLY A 48 -11.92 -14.33 15.60
C GLY A 48 -12.67 -15.61 15.22
N ILE A 49 -13.21 -16.27 16.22
CA ILE A 49 -13.85 -17.58 16.13
C ILE A 49 -15.19 -17.47 15.38
N GLU A 50 -15.50 -18.45 14.54
CA GLU A 50 -16.79 -18.53 13.88
C GLU A 50 -17.92 -18.76 14.88
N GLY A 51 -19.05 -18.12 14.63
CA GLY A 51 -20.18 -18.11 15.56
C GLY A 51 -19.96 -17.26 16.81
N ALA A 52 -18.84 -16.58 17.01
CA ALA A 52 -18.61 -15.70 18.17
C ALA A 52 -19.35 -14.35 18.12
N GLY A 53 -20.28 -14.17 17.18
CA GLY A 53 -21.10 -12.96 17.08
C GLY A 53 -20.53 -11.85 16.19
N LYS A 54 -19.53 -12.15 15.35
CA LYS A 54 -18.85 -11.18 14.47
C LYS A 54 -19.84 -10.42 13.58
N GLY A 55 -20.68 -11.16 12.84
CA GLY A 55 -21.63 -10.59 11.89
C GLY A 55 -22.79 -9.89 12.58
N GLU A 56 -23.31 -10.49 13.66
CA GLU A 56 -24.39 -9.93 14.47
C GLU A 56 -24.00 -8.60 15.11
N THR A 57 -22.76 -8.48 15.60
CA THR A 57 -22.27 -7.24 16.21
C THR A 57 -22.12 -6.12 15.17
N VAL A 58 -21.55 -6.41 14.00
CA VAL A 58 -21.45 -5.39 12.93
C VAL A 58 -22.82 -4.99 12.40
N LYS A 59 -23.77 -5.93 12.29
CA LYS A 59 -25.15 -5.61 11.91
C LYS A 59 -25.75 -4.62 12.91
N LEU A 60 -25.57 -4.85 14.20
CA LEU A 60 -26.06 -3.97 15.25
C LEU A 60 -25.36 -2.60 15.23
N LEU A 61 -24.05 -2.54 14.99
CA LEU A 61 -23.34 -1.27 14.82
C LEU A 61 -23.92 -0.43 13.66
N ASN A 62 -24.35 -1.06 12.56
CA ASN A 62 -25.01 -0.37 11.45
C ASN A 62 -26.47 0.04 11.76
N GLU A 63 -27.06 -0.50 12.83
CA GLU A 63 -28.35 -0.05 13.37
C GLU A 63 -28.16 1.10 14.36
N TRP A 64 -27.08 1.05 15.15
CA TRP A 64 -26.73 2.08 16.12
C TRP A 64 -26.19 3.34 15.45
N MET A 65 -25.40 3.19 14.39
CA MET A 65 -24.75 4.28 13.68
C MET A 65 -25.40 4.51 12.30
N ASP A 66 -25.05 5.58 11.58
CA ASP A 66 -25.56 5.83 10.24
C ASP A 66 -24.85 4.92 9.21
N PRO A 67 -25.54 3.92 8.60
CA PRO A 67 -24.94 3.02 7.64
C PRO A 67 -24.55 3.71 6.34
N ARG A 68 -25.06 4.91 6.04
CA ARG A 68 -24.67 5.69 4.84
C ARG A 68 -23.22 6.15 4.89
N LEU A 69 -22.59 6.14 6.07
CA LEU A 69 -21.21 6.54 6.31
C LEU A 69 -20.28 5.34 6.61
N ILE A 70 -20.80 4.12 6.54
CA ILE A 70 -20.07 2.87 6.83
C ILE A 70 -20.05 2.00 5.57
N GLU A 71 -18.86 1.53 5.20
CA GLU A 71 -18.69 0.55 4.13
C GLU A 71 -18.26 -0.79 4.73
N VAL A 72 -19.13 -1.80 4.66
CA VAL A 72 -18.80 -3.17 5.07
C VAL A 72 -18.26 -3.94 3.86
N ARG A 73 -17.05 -4.49 3.98
CA ARG A 73 -16.37 -5.25 2.94
C ARG A 73 -16.00 -6.64 3.45
N THR A 74 -16.18 -7.65 2.61
CA THR A 74 -15.62 -9.00 2.81
C THR A 74 -14.60 -9.30 1.72
N PHE A 75 -13.51 -9.98 2.08
CA PHE A 75 -12.46 -10.42 1.16
C PHE A 75 -12.36 -11.95 1.07
N ASP A 76 -13.42 -12.67 1.40
CA ASP A 76 -13.44 -14.15 1.40
C ASP A 76 -13.34 -14.73 -0.02
N GLN A 77 -13.92 -14.06 -1.01
CA GLN A 77 -13.84 -14.43 -2.42
C GLN A 77 -13.04 -13.38 -3.20
N GLN A 78 -12.25 -13.85 -4.17
CA GLN A 78 -11.38 -13.01 -4.96
C GLN A 78 -11.91 -12.94 -6.39
N THR A 79 -12.08 -11.73 -6.90
CA THR A 79 -12.41 -11.49 -8.32
C THR A 79 -11.20 -11.75 -9.21
N ASP A 80 -11.43 -12.00 -10.51
CA ASP A 80 -10.34 -12.13 -11.49
C ASP A 80 -9.41 -10.91 -11.49
N GLU A 81 -9.97 -9.73 -11.27
CA GLU A 81 -9.20 -8.48 -11.20
C GLU A 81 -8.22 -8.46 -10.01
N GLU A 82 -8.66 -8.97 -8.86
CA GLU A 82 -7.84 -9.06 -7.63
C GLU A 82 -6.84 -10.20 -7.70
N LEU A 83 -7.19 -11.33 -8.33
CA LEU A 83 -6.30 -12.47 -8.57
C LEU A 83 -5.17 -12.14 -9.55
N ALA A 84 -5.42 -11.23 -10.49
CA ALA A 84 -4.43 -10.81 -11.48
C ALA A 84 -3.42 -9.80 -10.94
N ARG A 85 -3.54 -9.35 -9.67
CA ARG A 85 -2.72 -8.32 -9.04
C ARG A 85 -2.11 -8.79 -7.71
N PRO A 86 -1.14 -8.05 -7.13
CA PRO A 86 -0.60 -8.39 -5.83
C PRO A 86 -1.71 -8.49 -4.76
N PRO A 87 -1.62 -9.43 -3.80
CA PRO A 87 -2.70 -9.69 -2.83
C PRO A 87 -3.18 -8.45 -2.08
N ALA A 88 -2.27 -7.54 -1.73
CA ALA A 88 -2.58 -6.32 -0.99
C ALA A 88 -3.46 -5.32 -1.77
N TRP A 89 -3.43 -5.36 -3.12
CA TRP A 89 -4.13 -4.40 -3.98
C TRP A 89 -5.63 -4.28 -3.66
N ARG A 90 -6.28 -5.39 -3.33
CA ARG A 90 -7.72 -5.41 -3.00
C ARG A 90 -8.06 -4.57 -1.76
N TYR A 91 -7.15 -4.54 -0.78
CA TYR A 91 -7.37 -3.82 0.46
C TYR A 91 -7.22 -2.32 0.22
N TRP A 92 -6.19 -1.93 -0.53
CA TRP A 92 -6.00 -0.56 -1.00
C TRP A 92 -7.23 -0.04 -1.74
N ARG A 93 -7.78 -0.83 -2.67
CA ARG A 93 -9.01 -0.47 -3.41
C ARG A 93 -10.21 -0.20 -2.50
N ALA A 94 -10.26 -0.85 -1.34
CA ALA A 94 -11.40 -0.82 -0.43
C ALA A 94 -11.23 0.14 0.76
N LEU A 95 -10.10 0.85 0.86
CA LEU A 95 -9.86 1.78 1.96
C LEU A 95 -10.92 2.89 1.99
N PRO A 96 -11.56 3.15 3.14
CA PRO A 96 -12.49 4.26 3.26
C PRO A 96 -11.73 5.58 3.15
N PRO A 97 -12.30 6.61 2.48
CA PRO A 97 -11.69 7.93 2.48
C PRO A 97 -11.81 8.60 3.85
N LYS A 98 -11.06 9.68 4.04
CA LYS A 98 -11.16 10.54 5.24
C LYS A 98 -12.62 10.96 5.52
N GLY A 99 -13.01 10.90 6.79
CA GLY A 99 -14.37 11.20 7.24
C GLY A 99 -15.38 10.04 7.08
N ARG A 100 -14.93 8.86 6.64
CA ARG A 100 -15.76 7.66 6.51
C ARG A 100 -15.17 6.47 7.28
N MET A 101 -16.01 5.45 7.46
CA MET A 101 -15.66 4.22 8.16
C MET A 101 -15.71 3.01 7.23
N GLY A 102 -14.74 2.11 7.36
CA GLY A 102 -14.69 0.84 6.64
C GLY A 102 -14.60 -0.34 7.61
N VAL A 103 -15.46 -1.33 7.46
CA VAL A 103 -15.48 -2.56 8.29
C VAL A 103 -15.06 -3.75 7.43
N PHE A 104 -13.94 -4.39 7.77
CA PHE A 104 -13.33 -5.43 6.95
C PHE A 104 -13.43 -6.82 7.59
N PHE A 105 -14.24 -7.68 6.98
CA PHE A 105 -14.27 -9.13 7.18
C PHE A 105 -13.34 -9.84 6.21
N GLY A 106 -12.87 -11.04 6.54
CA GLY A 106 -12.02 -11.82 5.63
C GLY A 106 -10.69 -11.14 5.29
N ASN A 107 -10.28 -10.16 6.09
CA ASN A 107 -9.11 -9.30 5.88
C ASN A 107 -7.77 -10.07 5.93
N TRP A 108 -6.64 -9.37 5.83
CA TRP A 108 -5.30 -9.98 5.77
C TRP A 108 -5.00 -10.95 6.93
N TYR A 109 -5.55 -10.72 8.13
CA TYR A 109 -5.41 -11.66 9.25
C TYR A 109 -6.15 -12.96 9.03
N SER A 110 -7.39 -12.89 8.52
CA SER A 110 -8.16 -14.09 8.17
C SER A 110 -7.41 -14.89 7.10
N GLN A 111 -6.88 -14.23 6.06
CA GLN A 111 -6.13 -14.90 4.99
C GLN A 111 -4.88 -15.63 5.52
N MET A 112 -4.05 -14.95 6.32
CA MET A 112 -2.81 -15.56 6.83
C MET A 112 -3.08 -16.69 7.84
N LEU A 113 -4.09 -16.54 8.69
CA LEU A 113 -4.48 -17.58 9.65
C LEU A 113 -5.04 -18.79 8.94
N GLN A 114 -5.97 -18.59 8.00
CA GLN A 114 -6.59 -19.68 7.25
C GLN A 114 -5.55 -20.44 6.43
N GLY A 115 -4.67 -19.73 5.73
CA GLY A 115 -3.59 -20.37 4.95
C GLY A 115 -2.64 -21.18 5.83
N ARG A 116 -2.26 -20.68 7.01
CA ARG A 116 -1.41 -21.42 7.94
C ARG A 116 -2.12 -22.61 8.57
N VAL A 117 -3.37 -22.45 9.01
CA VAL A 117 -4.17 -23.50 9.65
C VAL A 117 -4.44 -24.65 8.68
N HIS A 118 -4.68 -24.35 7.41
CA HIS A 118 -4.89 -25.37 6.37
C HIS A 118 -3.59 -25.91 5.77
N GLY A 119 -2.42 -25.43 6.22
CA GLY A 119 -1.11 -25.95 5.79
C GLY A 119 -0.70 -25.52 4.38
N GLN A 120 -1.28 -24.44 3.85
CA GLN A 120 -0.89 -23.87 2.56
C GLN A 120 0.54 -23.33 2.57
N PHE A 121 1.03 -22.91 3.73
CA PHE A 121 2.41 -22.47 3.96
C PHE A 121 2.87 -22.73 5.40
N LYS A 122 4.19 -22.60 5.62
CA LYS A 122 4.88 -22.85 6.90
C LYS A 122 5.02 -21.57 7.75
N ASP A 123 5.58 -21.72 8.95
CA ASP A 123 5.74 -20.64 9.93
C ASP A 123 6.52 -19.44 9.40
N ALA A 124 7.58 -19.64 8.59
CA ALA A 124 8.36 -18.54 8.03
C ALA A 124 7.51 -17.59 7.18
N VAL A 125 6.61 -18.13 6.35
CA VAL A 125 5.70 -17.33 5.53
C VAL A 125 4.65 -16.64 6.39
N LEU A 126 4.16 -17.28 7.46
CA LEU A 126 3.28 -16.62 8.43
C LEU A 126 3.99 -15.45 9.11
N ASP A 127 5.25 -15.62 9.53
CA ASP A 127 6.01 -14.57 10.21
C ASP A 127 6.29 -13.38 9.29
N GLN A 128 6.54 -13.63 8.00
CA GLN A 128 6.64 -12.59 6.98
C GLN A 128 5.30 -11.86 6.81
N ALA A 129 4.18 -12.59 6.73
CA ALA A 129 2.85 -12.00 6.62
C ALA A 129 2.46 -11.16 7.85
N ILE A 130 2.81 -11.61 9.06
CA ILE A 130 2.64 -10.86 10.31
C ILE A 130 3.42 -9.55 10.26
N THR A 131 4.68 -9.61 9.83
CA THR A 131 5.54 -8.42 9.75
C THR A 131 5.06 -7.45 8.66
N GLY A 132 4.60 -7.97 7.52
CA GLY A 132 3.98 -7.15 6.48
C GLY A 132 2.69 -6.46 6.91
N ALA A 133 1.82 -7.16 7.66
CA ALA A 133 0.60 -6.57 8.19
C ALA A 133 0.89 -5.46 9.21
N GLU A 134 1.90 -5.64 10.06
CA GLU A 134 2.29 -4.62 11.03
C GLU A 134 2.86 -3.35 10.36
N ARG A 135 3.73 -3.51 9.36
CA ARG A 135 4.26 -2.39 8.55
C ARG A 135 3.15 -1.66 7.79
N LEU A 136 2.18 -2.40 7.23
CA LEU A 136 1.01 -1.82 6.56
C LEU A 136 0.17 -0.98 7.55
N GLU A 137 -0.14 -1.53 8.72
CA GLU A 137 -0.93 -0.83 9.73
C GLU A 137 -0.22 0.40 10.28
N GLN A 138 1.10 0.30 10.53
CA GLN A 138 1.93 1.43 10.94
C GLN A 138 1.86 2.56 9.91
N MET A 139 2.09 2.27 8.63
CA MET A 139 2.01 3.26 7.55
C MET A 139 0.61 3.88 7.44
N LEU A 140 -0.46 3.08 7.54
CA LEU A 140 -1.83 3.62 7.52
C LEU A 140 -2.11 4.55 8.71
N CYS A 141 -1.64 4.19 9.91
CA CYS A 141 -1.79 5.03 11.11
C CYS A 141 -0.92 6.29 11.04
N ASP A 142 0.28 6.21 10.48
CA ASP A 142 1.16 7.38 10.27
C ASP A 142 0.58 8.34 9.23
N GLU A 143 -0.17 7.84 8.24
CA GLU A 143 -0.99 8.63 7.32
C GLU A 143 -2.29 9.16 7.96
N GLY A 144 -2.56 8.79 9.21
CA GLY A 144 -3.64 9.32 10.04
C GLY A 144 -4.82 8.38 10.26
N ALA A 145 -4.83 7.16 9.73
CA ALA A 145 -5.95 6.24 9.94
C ALA A 145 -6.14 5.84 11.41
N LEU A 146 -7.39 5.77 11.85
CA LEU A 146 -7.75 5.11 13.10
C LEU A 146 -8.05 3.63 12.81
N ILE A 147 -7.21 2.72 13.29
CA ILE A 147 -7.40 1.27 13.11
C ILE A 147 -7.82 0.63 14.43
N ILE A 148 -8.98 -0.04 14.42
CA ILE A 148 -9.52 -0.76 15.57
C ILE A 148 -9.69 -2.23 15.19
N LYS A 149 -9.11 -3.14 15.98
CA LYS A 149 -9.06 -4.57 15.64
C LYS A 149 -9.78 -5.38 16.72
N PHE A 150 -10.84 -6.08 16.31
CA PHE A 150 -11.62 -6.92 17.22
C PHE A 150 -11.38 -8.40 16.93
N TRP A 151 -11.03 -9.13 17.98
CA TRP A 151 -11.02 -10.59 18.00
C TRP A 151 -12.18 -11.12 18.83
N PHE A 152 -13.21 -11.63 18.17
CA PHE A 152 -14.34 -12.27 18.84
C PHE A 152 -13.96 -13.69 19.27
N HIS A 153 -14.08 -13.99 20.55
CA HIS A 153 -13.58 -15.22 21.14
C HIS A 153 -14.70 -16.11 21.69
N LEU A 154 -14.50 -17.41 21.56
CA LEU A 154 -15.25 -18.45 22.26
C LEU A 154 -14.25 -19.53 22.65
N SER A 155 -14.33 -20.02 23.89
CA SER A 155 -13.59 -21.21 24.28
C SER A 155 -14.04 -22.42 23.47
N LYS A 156 -13.20 -23.46 23.38
CA LYS A 156 -13.53 -24.69 22.66
C LYS A 156 -14.85 -25.31 23.12
N LYS A 157 -15.12 -25.24 24.44
CA LYS A 157 -16.35 -25.74 25.07
C LYS A 157 -17.56 -24.89 24.68
N GLN A 158 -17.44 -23.57 24.75
CA GLN A 158 -18.50 -22.62 24.39
C GLN A 158 -18.87 -22.76 22.90
N MET A 159 -17.87 -22.80 22.01
CA MET A 159 -18.08 -22.99 20.57
C MET A 159 -18.82 -24.30 20.26
N LYS A 160 -18.39 -25.43 20.84
CA LYS A 160 -19.06 -26.73 20.66
C LYS A 160 -20.50 -26.72 21.17
N THR A 161 -20.75 -26.05 22.29
CA THR A 161 -22.11 -25.93 22.87
C THR A 161 -23.01 -25.13 21.95
N ARG A 162 -22.52 -23.99 21.45
CA ARG A 162 -23.25 -23.13 20.51
C ARG A 162 -23.55 -23.83 19.18
N LEU A 163 -22.59 -24.56 18.61
CA LEU A 163 -22.80 -25.32 17.37
C LEU A 163 -23.89 -26.40 17.52
N LYS A 164 -23.95 -27.07 18.68
CA LYS A 164 -25.03 -28.02 18.99
C LYS A 164 -26.38 -27.30 19.10
N ALA A 165 -26.44 -26.23 19.91
CA ALA A 165 -27.68 -25.47 20.10
C ALA A 165 -28.26 -24.91 18.79
N LEU A 166 -27.40 -24.34 17.92
CA LEU A 166 -27.83 -23.82 16.61
C LEU A 166 -28.23 -24.93 15.63
N ARG A 167 -27.64 -26.12 15.73
CA ARG A 167 -28.02 -27.27 14.89
C ARG A 167 -29.43 -27.75 15.22
N ASP A 168 -29.75 -27.74 16.51
CA ASP A 168 -31.01 -28.23 17.03
C ASP A 168 -32.13 -27.17 16.95
N ASP A 169 -31.80 -25.93 16.54
CA ASP A 169 -32.76 -24.84 16.31
C ASP A 169 -33.27 -24.84 14.85
N PRO A 170 -34.54 -25.21 14.59
CA PRO A 170 -35.09 -25.27 13.23
C PRO A 170 -35.14 -23.91 12.53
N LEU A 171 -35.24 -22.81 13.27
CA LEU A 171 -35.39 -21.45 12.74
C LEU A 171 -34.06 -20.79 12.41
N HIS A 172 -32.97 -21.25 13.02
CA HIS A 172 -31.65 -20.61 12.93
C HIS A 172 -30.52 -21.55 12.49
N SER A 173 -30.80 -22.83 12.25
CA SER A 173 -29.80 -23.82 11.77
C SER A 173 -29.12 -23.43 10.45
N TRP A 174 -29.79 -22.67 9.58
CA TRP A 174 -29.22 -22.12 8.35
C TRP A 174 -28.06 -21.14 8.57
N ARG A 175 -27.89 -20.62 9.80
CA ARG A 175 -26.78 -19.73 10.18
C ARG A 175 -25.46 -20.50 10.38
N ILE A 176 -25.50 -21.83 10.48
CA ILE A 176 -24.30 -22.64 10.58
C ILE A 176 -23.70 -22.83 9.19
N SER A 177 -22.48 -22.32 9.00
CA SER A 177 -21.73 -22.55 7.77
C SER A 177 -20.94 -23.87 7.85
N PRO A 178 -20.63 -24.51 6.71
CA PRO A 178 -19.68 -25.62 6.67
C PRO A 178 -18.30 -25.25 7.25
N LEU A 179 -17.91 -23.98 7.19
CA LEU A 179 -16.66 -23.47 7.76
C LEU A 179 -16.66 -23.55 9.28
N ASP A 180 -17.82 -23.41 9.93
CA ASP A 180 -17.91 -23.47 11.40
C ASP A 180 -17.58 -24.88 11.92
N TRP A 181 -18.08 -25.91 11.22
CA TRP A 181 -17.75 -27.29 11.52
C TRP A 181 -16.28 -27.62 11.22
N GLN A 182 -15.71 -27.08 10.14
CA GLN A 182 -14.29 -27.23 9.83
C GLN A 182 -13.40 -26.55 10.87
N GLN A 183 -13.79 -25.35 11.32
CA GLN A 183 -13.07 -24.63 12.36
C GLN A 183 -13.11 -25.39 13.68
N SER A 184 -14.22 -26.09 14.00
CA SER A 184 -14.28 -26.93 15.20
C SER A 184 -13.19 -28.02 15.25
N LYS A 185 -12.78 -28.54 14.08
CA LYS A 185 -11.71 -29.54 13.95
C LYS A 185 -10.32 -28.90 14.02
N THR A 186 -10.20 -27.64 13.62
CA THR A 186 -8.92 -26.91 13.54
C THR A 186 -8.72 -25.88 14.65
N TYR A 187 -9.66 -25.79 15.60
CA TYR A 187 -9.73 -24.79 16.66
C TYR A 187 -8.40 -24.59 17.38
N ASP A 188 -7.78 -25.67 17.87
CA ASP A 188 -6.54 -25.58 18.66
C ASP A 188 -5.40 -24.94 17.85
N ARG A 189 -5.33 -25.25 16.56
CA ARG A 189 -4.36 -24.64 15.65
C ARG A 189 -4.71 -23.18 15.36
N PHE A 190 -5.99 -22.89 15.14
CA PHE A 190 -6.46 -21.53 14.86
C PHE A 190 -6.16 -20.58 16.02
N VAL A 191 -6.48 -20.98 17.25
CA VAL A 191 -6.19 -20.21 18.46
C VAL A 191 -4.68 -20.09 18.70
N ARG A 192 -3.91 -21.17 18.54
CA ARG A 192 -2.44 -21.12 18.68
C ARG A 192 -1.78 -20.13 17.72
N PHE A 193 -2.16 -20.13 16.44
CA PHE A 193 -1.62 -19.17 15.49
C PHE A 193 -2.22 -17.77 15.68
N GLY A 194 -3.49 -17.67 16.09
CA GLY A 194 -4.13 -16.42 16.49
C GLY A 194 -3.37 -15.71 17.59
N GLU A 195 -2.98 -16.42 18.66
CA GLU A 195 -2.19 -15.85 19.76
C GLU A 195 -0.85 -15.29 19.28
N ARG A 196 -0.15 -16.00 18.38
CA ARG A 196 1.09 -15.53 17.77
C ARG A 196 0.87 -14.25 16.96
N VAL A 197 -0.19 -14.20 16.14
CA VAL A 197 -0.55 -13.04 15.32
C VAL A 197 -0.89 -11.84 16.22
N LEU A 198 -1.82 -12.00 17.15
CA LEU A 198 -2.28 -10.94 18.05
C LEU A 198 -1.12 -10.37 18.87
N ARG A 199 -0.29 -11.23 19.47
CA ARG A 199 0.88 -10.79 20.26
C ARG A 199 1.86 -9.96 19.43
N ARG A 200 2.08 -10.32 18.17
CA ARG A 200 3.05 -9.64 17.30
C ARG A 200 2.48 -8.41 16.59
N THR A 201 1.17 -8.20 16.59
CA THR A 201 0.53 -7.10 15.86
C THR A 201 -0.35 -6.21 16.74
N SER A 202 -0.50 -6.51 18.04
CA SER A 202 -1.06 -5.55 18.98
C SER A 202 0.00 -4.48 19.26
N ARG A 203 -0.33 -3.22 18.98
CA ARG A 203 0.55 -2.06 19.10
C ARG A 203 -0.22 -0.91 19.71
N ASP A 204 0.47 0.02 20.36
CA ASP A 204 -0.16 1.16 21.03
C ASP A 204 -0.98 2.04 20.07
N TYR A 205 -0.59 2.11 18.79
CA TYR A 205 -1.30 2.86 17.76
C TYR A 205 -2.47 2.09 17.11
N ALA A 206 -2.53 0.77 17.28
CA ALA A 206 -3.56 -0.11 16.72
C ALA A 206 -3.63 -1.39 17.58
N PRO A 207 -4.28 -1.35 18.75
CA PRO A 207 -4.35 -2.50 19.64
C PRO A 207 -5.34 -3.57 19.14
N TRP A 208 -5.15 -4.81 19.59
CA TRP A 208 -6.15 -5.86 19.49
C TRP A 208 -7.05 -5.87 20.72
N HIS A 209 -8.37 -5.88 20.49
CA HIS A 209 -9.39 -6.04 21.52
C HIS A 209 -9.97 -7.45 21.43
N VAL A 210 -9.69 -8.29 22.42
CA VAL A 210 -10.23 -9.65 22.52
C VAL A 210 -11.57 -9.59 23.26
N ILE A 211 -12.67 -9.88 22.57
CA ILE A 211 -14.04 -9.77 23.08
C ILE A 211 -14.63 -11.18 23.27
N GLU A 212 -15.03 -11.53 24.49
CA GLU A 212 -15.77 -12.78 24.73
C GLU A 212 -17.14 -12.70 24.04
N GLY A 213 -17.41 -13.64 23.15
CA GLY A 213 -18.58 -13.61 22.25
C GLY A 213 -19.80 -14.38 22.74
N VAL A 214 -19.75 -14.94 23.96
CA VAL A 214 -20.83 -15.78 24.52
C VAL A 214 -22.11 -14.98 24.70
N ASP A 215 -22.03 -13.91 25.48
CA ASP A 215 -23.16 -13.05 25.80
C ASP A 215 -23.33 -11.95 24.74
N PRO A 216 -24.49 -11.87 24.06
CA PRO A 216 -24.73 -10.87 23.03
C PRO A 216 -24.75 -9.43 23.57
N HIS A 217 -25.23 -9.21 24.80
CA HIS A 217 -25.31 -7.89 25.40
C HIS A 217 -23.91 -7.35 25.70
N TYR A 218 -23.10 -8.14 26.40
CA TYR A 218 -21.70 -7.84 26.68
C TYR A 218 -20.90 -7.52 25.42
N ARG A 219 -20.88 -8.43 24.44
CA ARG A 219 -20.01 -8.25 23.26
C ARG A 219 -20.37 -6.99 22.47
N SER A 220 -21.66 -6.67 22.35
CA SER A 220 -22.12 -5.51 21.59
C SER A 220 -21.79 -4.21 22.31
N LEU A 221 -22.05 -4.11 23.62
CA LEU A 221 -21.69 -2.92 24.41
C LEU A 221 -20.18 -2.74 24.49
N ALA A 222 -19.41 -3.81 24.69
CA ALA A 222 -17.96 -3.74 24.76
C ALA A 222 -17.37 -3.18 23.44
N VAL A 223 -17.82 -3.70 22.30
CA VAL A 223 -17.37 -3.21 20.99
C VAL A 223 -17.78 -1.75 20.76
N GLY A 224 -19.03 -1.39 21.07
CA GLY A 224 -19.53 -0.03 20.92
C GLY A 224 -18.78 0.98 21.79
N ARG A 225 -18.49 0.63 23.05
CA ARG A 225 -17.71 1.46 23.98
C ARG A 225 -16.28 1.69 23.51
N ILE A 226 -15.58 0.61 23.14
CA ILE A 226 -14.21 0.71 22.61
C ILE A 226 -14.17 1.58 21.35
N LEU A 227 -15.16 1.41 20.46
CA LEU A 227 -15.28 2.21 19.25
C LEU A 227 -15.50 3.70 19.58
N LEU A 228 -16.43 4.00 20.50
CA LEU A 228 -16.71 5.36 20.92
C LEU A 228 -15.50 6.03 21.57
N GLU A 229 -14.86 5.37 22.53
CA GLU A 229 -13.67 5.87 23.23
C GLU A 229 -12.54 6.16 22.24
N SER A 230 -12.30 5.22 21.31
CA SER A 230 -11.27 5.38 20.28
C SER A 230 -11.57 6.53 19.32
N LEU A 231 -12.84 6.67 18.90
CA LEU A 231 -13.29 7.76 18.04
C LEU A 231 -13.16 9.12 18.74
N GLN A 232 -13.69 9.25 19.95
CA GLN A 232 -13.64 10.48 20.73
C GLN A 232 -12.19 10.91 20.99
N ALA A 233 -11.31 9.97 21.36
CA ALA A 233 -9.89 10.27 21.53
C ALA A 233 -9.25 10.75 20.21
N ALA A 234 -9.56 10.12 19.08
CA ALA A 234 -9.04 10.53 17.77
C ALA A 234 -9.58 11.89 17.30
N LEU A 235 -10.86 12.18 17.54
CA LEU A 235 -11.54 13.43 17.19
C LEU A 235 -11.02 14.61 18.02
N ALA A 236 -10.84 14.40 19.33
CA ALA A 236 -10.32 15.41 20.26
C ALA A 236 -8.83 15.71 20.05
N ASN A 237 -8.07 14.73 19.54
CA ASN A 237 -6.66 14.95 19.20
C ASN A 237 -6.53 15.93 18.04
N GLU A 238 -5.96 17.11 18.30
CA GLU A 238 -5.48 17.98 17.23
C GLU A 238 -4.57 17.18 16.27
N PRO A 239 -4.63 17.41 14.96
CA PRO A 239 -3.74 16.75 14.01
C PRO A 239 -2.33 16.88 14.52
N LYS A 240 -1.71 15.75 14.91
CA LYS A 240 -0.42 15.71 15.61
C LYS A 240 0.52 16.69 14.92
N GLY A 241 0.65 17.88 15.51
CA GLY A 241 1.53 18.91 15.01
C GLY A 241 2.92 18.33 15.05
N LYS A 242 3.56 18.26 13.88
CA LYS A 242 4.97 17.88 13.67
C LYS A 242 5.47 16.91 14.75
N ARG A 243 5.06 15.64 14.70
CA ARG A 243 5.72 14.61 15.52
C ARG A 243 7.21 14.77 15.22
N GLN A 244 8.00 15.24 16.19
CA GLN A 244 9.45 15.34 16.05
C GLN A 244 9.92 13.89 15.95
N ALA A 245 9.97 13.38 14.73
CA ALA A 245 10.66 12.15 14.47
C ALA A 245 12.11 12.40 14.91
N ASN A 246 12.66 11.50 15.73
CA ASN A 246 14.09 11.42 15.95
C ASN A 246 14.72 11.02 14.61
N VAL A 247 14.96 12.02 13.78
CA VAL A 247 15.54 11.86 12.46
C VAL A 247 16.99 11.52 12.67
N ALA A 248 17.42 10.35 12.22
CA ALA A 248 18.85 10.10 12.09
C ALA A 248 19.42 11.19 11.16
N PRO A 249 20.45 11.95 11.58
CA PRO A 249 21.01 13.01 10.76
C PRO A 249 21.39 12.44 9.39
N LEU A 250 21.00 13.14 8.33
CA LEU A 250 21.41 12.76 6.98
C LEU A 250 22.93 12.86 6.90
N GLY A 251 23.59 11.75 6.53
CA GLY A 251 25.03 11.74 6.29
C GLY A 251 25.32 12.63 5.08
N ARG A 252 26.02 13.75 5.29
CA ARG A 252 26.59 14.52 4.18
C ARG A 252 27.97 13.96 3.86
N SER A 253 28.28 13.81 2.58
CA SER A 253 29.62 13.40 2.19
C SER A 253 30.64 14.43 2.63
N ILE A 254 31.64 13.99 3.40
CA ILE A 254 32.69 14.86 3.97
C ILE A 254 33.61 15.39 2.85
N ASP A 255 33.76 14.59 1.79
CA ASP A 255 34.62 14.84 0.63
C ASP A 255 33.89 15.49 -0.57
N GLN A 256 32.61 15.85 -0.40
CA GLN A 256 31.73 16.38 -1.46
C GLN A 256 31.52 15.43 -2.66
N MET A 257 31.94 14.16 -2.57
CA MET A 257 31.60 13.17 -3.59
C MET A 257 30.10 12.88 -3.54
N SER A 258 29.50 12.68 -4.70
CA SER A 258 28.11 12.28 -4.82
C SER A 258 27.96 11.21 -5.88
N LEU A 259 26.98 10.32 -5.70
CA LEU A 259 26.70 9.26 -6.65
C LEU A 259 26.45 9.81 -8.07
N LEU A 260 25.73 10.94 -8.17
CA LEU A 260 25.48 11.62 -9.44
C LEU A 260 26.76 12.24 -10.03
N GLY A 261 27.66 12.76 -9.18
CA GLY A 261 28.94 13.32 -9.62
C GLY A 261 29.94 12.29 -10.12
N ALA A 262 29.78 11.02 -9.75
CA ALA A 262 30.60 9.91 -10.23
C ALA A 262 30.18 9.36 -11.61
N LEU A 263 29.05 9.82 -12.16
CA LEU A 263 28.57 9.36 -13.46
C LEU A 263 29.42 9.95 -14.61
N ASP A 264 29.81 9.09 -15.56
CA ASP A 264 30.40 9.54 -16.81
C ASP A 264 29.31 10.04 -17.77
N LEU A 265 28.95 11.32 -17.64
CA LEU A 265 27.96 11.98 -18.48
C LEU A 265 28.44 12.27 -19.92
N SER A 266 29.66 11.85 -20.28
CA SER A 266 30.20 11.99 -21.64
C SER A 266 29.76 10.86 -22.59
N GLN A 267 29.18 9.78 -22.05
CA GLN A 267 28.68 8.64 -22.82
C GLN A 267 27.67 9.09 -23.88
N ARG A 268 27.89 8.63 -25.12
CA ARG A 268 27.13 9.03 -26.30
C ARG A 268 27.05 7.90 -27.32
N LEU A 269 25.97 7.89 -28.09
CA LEU A 269 25.86 7.05 -29.29
C LEU A 269 25.89 7.90 -30.55
N ASP A 270 26.64 7.43 -31.53
CA ASP A 270 26.55 7.99 -32.87
C ASP A 270 25.16 7.71 -33.48
N LYS A 271 24.90 8.27 -34.66
CA LYS A 271 23.57 8.16 -35.27
C LYS A 271 23.30 6.74 -35.80
N ALA A 272 24.30 6.08 -36.36
CA ALA A 272 24.15 4.78 -37.01
C ALA A 272 23.96 3.69 -35.95
N ASP A 273 24.84 3.64 -34.95
CA ASP A 273 24.77 2.75 -33.80
C ASP A 273 23.46 2.91 -33.04
N TYR A 274 23.01 4.16 -32.83
CA TYR A 274 21.73 4.41 -32.20
C TYR A 274 20.57 3.82 -32.99
N GLN A 275 20.56 3.97 -34.32
CA GLN A 275 19.47 3.43 -35.15
C GLN A 275 19.42 1.91 -35.09
N GLU A 276 20.58 1.26 -35.19
CA GLU A 276 20.70 -0.19 -35.10
C GLU A 276 20.30 -0.71 -33.72
N GLN A 277 20.93 -0.21 -32.65
CA GLN A 277 20.67 -0.68 -31.29
C GLN A 277 19.24 -0.39 -30.84
N LEU A 278 18.66 0.76 -31.24
CA LEU A 278 17.27 1.07 -30.93
C LEU A 278 16.33 0.01 -31.52
N VAL A 279 16.46 -0.32 -32.81
CA VAL A 279 15.58 -1.31 -33.46
C VAL A 279 15.76 -2.68 -32.82
N THR A 280 16.99 -3.09 -32.53
CA THR A 280 17.31 -4.36 -31.88
C THR A 280 16.66 -4.46 -30.49
N GLU A 281 16.85 -3.46 -29.63
CA GLU A 281 16.28 -3.50 -28.26
C GLU A 281 14.75 -3.35 -28.26
N GLN A 282 14.18 -2.63 -29.23
CA GLN A 282 12.71 -2.56 -29.40
C GLN A 282 12.13 -3.91 -29.84
N ALA A 283 12.76 -4.57 -30.81
CA ALA A 283 12.35 -5.91 -31.24
C ALA A 283 12.45 -6.93 -30.10
N ARG A 284 13.53 -6.86 -29.31
CA ARG A 284 13.73 -7.66 -28.10
C ARG A 284 12.63 -7.43 -27.07
N LEU A 285 12.29 -6.18 -26.75
CA LEU A 285 11.20 -5.84 -25.83
C LEU A 285 9.85 -6.39 -26.31
N ALA A 286 9.54 -6.21 -27.59
CA ALA A 286 8.31 -6.71 -28.20
C ALA A 286 8.24 -8.25 -28.15
N GLY A 287 9.39 -8.94 -28.30
CA GLY A 287 9.51 -10.38 -28.12
C GLY A 287 9.23 -10.80 -26.67
N LEU A 288 9.89 -10.17 -25.71
CA LEU A 288 9.77 -10.48 -24.28
C LEU A 288 8.35 -10.25 -23.76
N LEU A 289 7.68 -9.16 -24.15
CA LEU A 289 6.30 -8.90 -23.73
C LEU A 289 5.26 -9.85 -24.36
N ARG A 290 5.57 -10.48 -25.50
CA ARG A 290 4.74 -11.55 -26.10
C ARG A 290 5.08 -12.94 -25.59
N HIS A 291 6.19 -13.09 -24.87
CA HIS A 291 6.64 -14.37 -24.37
C HIS A 291 5.65 -14.95 -23.34
N LYS A 292 5.42 -16.27 -23.36
CA LYS A 292 4.46 -16.96 -22.49
C LYS A 292 4.70 -16.75 -20.99
N ALA A 293 5.95 -16.48 -20.59
CA ALA A 293 6.32 -16.21 -19.20
C ALA A 293 5.64 -14.95 -18.64
N MET A 294 5.31 -13.97 -19.50
CA MET A 294 4.56 -12.77 -19.08
C MET A 294 3.19 -13.08 -18.49
N ARG A 295 2.59 -14.26 -18.72
CA ARG A 295 1.31 -14.64 -18.08
C ARG A 295 1.42 -14.74 -16.56
N ARG A 296 2.64 -14.92 -16.02
CA ARG A 296 2.92 -14.98 -14.58
C ARG A 296 3.52 -13.68 -14.02
N HIS A 297 3.87 -12.74 -14.90
CA HIS A 297 4.57 -11.52 -14.54
C HIS A 297 3.77 -10.28 -14.95
N ALA A 298 4.10 -9.14 -14.39
CA ALA A 298 3.74 -7.85 -14.96
C ALA A 298 5.00 -6.99 -15.04
N LEU A 299 4.96 -5.90 -15.80
CA LEU A 299 6.08 -4.95 -15.87
C LEU A 299 5.63 -3.59 -15.33
N LEU A 300 6.47 -2.98 -14.50
CA LEU A 300 6.29 -1.62 -14.02
C LEU A 300 7.62 -0.86 -14.21
N ALA A 301 7.59 0.21 -15.00
CA ALA A 301 8.75 1.08 -15.20
C ALA A 301 8.51 2.48 -14.59
N VAL A 302 9.45 2.95 -13.77
CA VAL A 302 9.43 4.26 -13.13
C VAL A 302 10.44 5.20 -13.79
N PHE A 303 10.01 6.39 -14.17
CA PHE A 303 10.86 7.42 -14.76
C PHE A 303 10.90 8.67 -13.88
N GLU A 304 12.05 8.88 -13.25
CA GLU A 304 12.45 10.12 -12.59
C GLU A 304 13.68 10.72 -13.29
N GLY A 305 14.09 11.92 -12.89
CA GLY A 305 15.26 12.59 -13.46
C GLY A 305 15.08 14.10 -13.50
N ASN A 306 16.16 14.82 -13.79
CA ASN A 306 16.15 16.28 -13.84
C ASN A 306 15.09 16.81 -14.82
N ASP A 307 14.65 18.05 -14.60
CA ASP A 307 13.86 18.75 -15.59
C ASP A 307 14.68 18.91 -16.88
N ALA A 308 14.01 18.72 -18.00
CA ALA A 308 14.61 18.56 -19.33
C ALA A 308 15.57 17.38 -19.58
N ALA A 309 15.71 16.42 -18.65
CA ALA A 309 16.56 15.22 -18.86
C ALA A 309 16.12 14.32 -20.03
N GLY A 310 14.84 14.36 -20.41
CA GLY A 310 14.34 13.66 -21.60
C GLY A 310 13.45 12.44 -21.33
N LYS A 311 12.88 12.32 -20.13
CA LYS A 311 11.94 11.25 -19.69
C LYS A 311 10.90 10.87 -20.75
N GLY A 312 10.04 11.82 -21.15
CA GLY A 312 9.02 11.57 -22.16
C GLY A 312 9.55 11.12 -23.53
N GLY A 313 10.79 11.51 -23.88
CA GLY A 313 11.46 11.03 -25.08
C GLY A 313 11.89 9.56 -24.99
N ALA A 314 12.38 9.12 -23.83
CA ALA A 314 12.71 7.72 -23.54
C ALA A 314 11.45 6.85 -23.49
N ILE A 315 10.43 7.29 -22.73
CA ILE A 315 9.12 6.62 -22.65
C ILE A 315 8.52 6.42 -24.04
N ARG A 316 8.56 7.43 -24.91
CA ARG A 316 8.05 7.31 -26.29
C ARG A 316 8.78 6.25 -27.11
N ARG A 317 10.07 5.99 -26.87
CA ARG A 317 10.82 4.94 -27.58
C ARG A 317 10.49 3.55 -27.06
N VAL A 318 10.24 3.42 -25.76
CA VAL A 318 9.68 2.19 -25.17
C VAL A 318 8.29 1.91 -25.75
N ALA A 319 7.39 2.90 -25.72
CA ALA A 319 6.04 2.80 -26.25
C ALA A 319 6.01 2.47 -27.75
N ALA A 320 6.93 3.03 -28.53
CA ALA A 320 7.02 2.76 -29.97
C ALA A 320 7.40 1.31 -30.33
N ALA A 321 7.88 0.50 -29.37
CA ALA A 321 8.14 -0.92 -29.59
C ALA A 321 6.88 -1.79 -29.52
N LEU A 322 5.75 -1.24 -29.06
CA LEU A 322 4.60 -2.01 -28.57
C LEU A 322 3.28 -1.52 -29.14
N ASP A 323 2.30 -2.43 -29.18
CA ASP A 323 0.90 -2.05 -29.41
C ASP A 323 0.36 -1.30 -28.17
N PRO A 324 -0.36 -0.17 -28.32
CA PRO A 324 -0.91 0.59 -27.20
C PRO A 324 -1.80 -0.20 -26.23
N ARG A 325 -2.35 -1.35 -26.64
CA ARG A 325 -3.14 -2.24 -25.75
C ARG A 325 -2.29 -3.03 -24.75
N GLN A 326 -0.96 -3.04 -24.95
CA GLN A 326 -0.01 -3.78 -24.11
C GLN A 326 0.49 -2.95 -22.92
N TYR A 327 0.42 -1.61 -23.00
CA TYR A 327 0.94 -0.72 -21.98
C TYR A 327 -0.05 0.34 -21.53
N ARG A 328 0.19 0.91 -20.35
CA ARG A 328 -0.47 2.11 -19.83
C ARG A 328 0.58 3.09 -19.34
N ILE A 329 0.50 4.34 -19.78
CA ILE A 329 1.35 5.42 -19.26
C ILE A 329 0.53 6.22 -18.25
N VAL A 330 1.07 6.43 -17.06
CA VAL A 330 0.47 7.20 -15.98
C VAL A 330 1.39 8.38 -15.67
N PRO A 331 1.08 9.59 -16.18
CA PRO A 331 1.78 10.79 -15.77
C PRO A 331 1.32 11.19 -14.36
N ILE A 332 2.24 11.23 -13.41
CA ILE A 332 1.94 11.61 -12.02
C ILE A 332 2.10 13.12 -11.85
N ALA A 333 1.03 13.74 -11.37
CA ALA A 333 0.94 15.16 -11.08
C ALA A 333 0.53 15.39 -9.62
N ALA A 334 0.15 16.63 -9.29
CA ALA A 334 -0.47 16.96 -8.02
C ALA A 334 -1.71 16.06 -7.80
N PRO A 335 -1.94 15.58 -6.56
CA PRO A 335 -3.08 14.70 -6.29
C PRO A 335 -4.41 15.37 -6.59
N THR A 336 -5.34 14.58 -7.09
CA THR A 336 -6.76 14.90 -7.12
C THR A 336 -7.37 14.92 -5.71
N GLU A 337 -8.60 15.42 -5.59
CA GLU A 337 -9.32 15.43 -4.32
C GLU A 337 -9.52 14.02 -3.73
N GLU A 338 -9.91 13.05 -4.56
CA GLU A 338 -10.05 11.65 -4.18
C GLU A 338 -8.73 11.08 -3.63
N GLU A 339 -7.60 11.40 -4.27
CA GLU A 339 -6.28 10.92 -3.85
C GLU A 339 -5.79 11.59 -2.56
N ARG A 340 -6.19 12.84 -2.27
CA ARG A 340 -5.89 13.50 -0.99
C ARG A 340 -6.73 12.96 0.18
N ALA A 341 -7.89 12.40 -0.13
CA ALA A 341 -8.76 11.75 0.83
C ALA A 341 -8.25 10.35 1.25
N GLN A 342 -7.17 9.87 0.65
CA GLN A 342 -6.59 8.54 0.88
C GLN A 342 -5.13 8.63 1.35
N PRO A 343 -4.57 7.55 1.91
CA PRO A 343 -3.14 7.46 2.20
C PRO A 343 -2.29 7.57 0.94
N TYR A 344 -1.09 8.14 1.04
CA TYR A 344 -0.23 8.49 -0.10
C TYR A 344 -0.08 7.41 -1.17
N LEU A 345 0.25 6.18 -0.77
CA LEU A 345 0.53 5.10 -1.73
C LEU A 345 -0.72 4.62 -2.48
N TRP A 346 -1.92 4.96 -2.03
CA TRP A 346 -3.19 4.55 -2.63
C TRP A 346 -3.28 4.94 -4.12
N ARG A 347 -2.84 6.16 -4.45
CA ARG A 347 -2.89 6.66 -5.83
C ARG A 347 -1.97 5.91 -6.79
N PHE A 348 -0.97 5.20 -6.29
CA PHE A 348 -0.08 4.37 -7.11
C PHE A 348 -0.57 2.92 -7.16
N TRP A 349 -1.07 2.39 -6.03
CA TRP A 349 -1.70 1.07 -5.98
C TRP A 349 -2.84 0.91 -7.00
N ARG A 350 -3.68 1.94 -7.20
CA ARG A 350 -4.77 1.89 -8.21
C ARG A 350 -4.26 1.71 -9.66
N HIS A 351 -2.98 1.96 -9.92
CA HIS A 351 -2.35 1.86 -11.22
C HIS A 351 -1.40 0.67 -11.36
N VAL A 352 -1.28 -0.19 -10.35
CA VAL A 352 -0.47 -1.42 -10.43
C VAL A 352 -1.02 -2.33 -11.55
N PRO A 353 -0.16 -2.80 -12.47
CA PRO A 353 -0.58 -3.62 -13.60
C PRO A 353 -1.08 -4.99 -13.15
N ALA A 354 -2.08 -5.50 -13.86
CA ALA A 354 -2.40 -6.93 -13.84
C ALA A 354 -1.31 -7.75 -14.54
N ARG A 355 -1.23 -9.06 -14.25
CA ARG A 355 -0.35 -9.99 -14.97
C ARG A 355 -0.53 -9.89 -16.49
N GLY A 356 0.58 -9.95 -17.22
CA GLY A 356 0.65 -9.77 -18.67
C GLY A 356 0.55 -8.31 -19.15
N LYS A 357 0.45 -7.34 -18.24
CA LYS A 357 0.37 -5.91 -18.58
C LYS A 357 1.65 -5.15 -18.19
N PHE A 358 1.81 -3.99 -18.81
CA PHE A 358 2.91 -3.06 -18.57
C PHE A 358 2.37 -1.69 -18.15
N THR A 359 2.82 -1.17 -17.00
CA THR A 359 2.55 0.23 -16.59
C THR A 359 3.85 1.04 -16.56
N ILE A 360 3.80 2.25 -17.08
CA ILE A 360 4.89 3.22 -17.08
C ILE A 360 4.45 4.42 -16.24
N PHE A 361 5.21 4.75 -15.21
CA PHE A 361 5.04 5.94 -14.39
C PHE A 361 6.00 7.03 -14.89
N ASP A 362 5.46 8.16 -15.39
CA ASP A 362 6.23 9.38 -15.66
C ASP A 362 6.08 10.31 -14.45
N ARG A 363 7.13 10.37 -13.62
CA ARG A 363 7.06 10.65 -12.18
C ARG A 363 6.29 9.57 -11.41
N SER A 364 6.50 9.47 -10.11
CA SER A 364 6.05 8.32 -9.31
C SER A 364 5.90 8.63 -7.81
N TRP A 365 5.77 7.58 -7.00
CA TRP A 365 5.77 7.66 -5.54
C TRP A 365 7.06 8.25 -4.95
N TYR A 366 8.15 8.29 -5.72
CA TYR A 366 9.38 8.98 -5.32
C TYR A 366 9.22 10.50 -5.21
N GLY A 367 8.12 11.08 -5.73
CA GLY A 367 7.79 12.48 -5.54
C GLY A 367 7.85 12.94 -4.07
N ARG A 368 7.45 12.08 -3.12
CA ARG A 368 7.50 12.37 -1.68
C ARG A 368 8.91 12.63 -1.15
N VAL A 369 9.89 11.85 -1.62
CA VAL A 369 11.30 11.98 -1.20
C VAL A 369 12.11 12.91 -2.11
N LEU A 370 11.46 13.44 -3.15
CA LEU A 370 12.02 14.39 -4.11
C LEU A 370 11.31 15.75 -4.00
N VAL A 371 10.33 16.04 -4.87
CA VAL A 371 9.69 17.36 -4.94
C VAL A 371 8.97 17.74 -3.65
N GLU A 372 8.26 16.83 -2.98
CA GLU A 372 7.57 17.19 -1.73
C GLU A 372 8.56 17.49 -0.60
N ARG A 373 9.71 16.79 -0.56
CA ARG A 373 10.80 17.08 0.37
C ARG A 373 11.45 18.43 0.09
N VAL A 374 11.74 18.74 -1.17
CA VAL A 374 12.44 19.97 -1.58
C VAL A 374 11.56 21.23 -1.48
N GLU A 375 10.26 21.08 -1.76
CA GLU A 375 9.29 22.18 -1.67
C GLU A 375 8.58 22.27 -0.32
N GLY A 376 8.72 21.26 0.55
CA GLY A 376 8.09 21.24 1.87
C GLY A 376 6.59 20.95 1.84
N PHE A 377 6.11 20.18 0.85
CA PHE A 377 4.71 19.76 0.74
C PHE A 377 4.33 18.63 1.71
N CYS A 378 5.32 17.99 2.33
CA CYS A 378 5.12 17.05 3.42
C CYS A 378 6.09 17.37 4.58
N THR A 379 5.83 16.82 5.76
CA THR A 379 6.71 17.04 6.91
C THR A 379 7.99 16.22 6.79
N PRO A 380 9.07 16.58 7.51
CA PRO A 380 10.28 15.75 7.58
C PRO A 380 9.99 14.29 7.95
N ALA A 381 9.13 14.07 8.94
CA ALA A 381 8.74 12.73 9.36
C ALA A 381 8.12 11.92 8.21
N ASP A 382 7.30 12.55 7.36
CA ASP A 382 6.61 11.88 6.25
C ASP A 382 7.57 11.36 5.18
N TRP A 383 8.50 12.19 4.68
CA TRP A 383 9.41 11.72 3.64
C TRP A 383 10.49 10.77 4.17
N MET A 384 10.85 10.86 5.45
CA MET A 384 11.81 9.94 6.06
C MET A 384 11.27 8.52 6.22
N ARG A 385 10.03 8.35 6.67
CA ARG A 385 9.41 7.02 6.72
C ARG A 385 9.11 6.48 5.33
N ALA A 386 8.86 7.35 4.35
CA ALA A 386 8.54 6.97 2.99
C ALA A 386 9.59 6.08 2.32
N TYR A 387 10.88 6.19 2.65
CA TYR A 387 11.88 5.28 2.08
C TYR A 387 11.59 3.80 2.42
N GLY A 388 11.26 3.51 3.69
CA GLY A 388 10.90 2.16 4.12
C GLY A 388 9.57 1.70 3.51
N GLU A 389 8.56 2.58 3.50
CA GLU A 389 7.24 2.30 2.92
C GLU A 389 7.32 2.02 1.41
N ILE A 390 8.19 2.73 0.69
CA ILE A 390 8.45 2.50 -0.73
C ILE A 390 9.12 1.13 -0.94
N ASN A 391 10.10 0.77 -0.11
CA ASN A 391 10.73 -0.54 -0.17
C ASN A 391 9.72 -1.67 0.10
N ASP A 392 8.85 -1.50 1.10
CA ASP A 392 7.78 -2.46 1.40
C ASP A 392 6.77 -2.59 0.26
N PHE A 393 6.46 -1.47 -0.40
CA PHE A 393 5.61 -1.45 -1.59
C PHE A 393 6.24 -2.22 -2.74
N GLU A 394 7.49 -1.93 -3.08
CA GLU A 394 8.22 -2.57 -4.17
C GLU A 394 8.49 -4.06 -3.89
N GLU A 395 8.73 -4.44 -2.64
CA GLU A 395 8.82 -5.84 -2.19
C GLU A 395 7.48 -6.57 -2.45
N GLN A 396 6.34 -5.97 -2.10
CA GLN A 396 5.03 -6.57 -2.38
C GLN A 396 4.76 -6.76 -3.88
N LEU A 397 5.20 -5.81 -4.70
CA LEU A 397 5.10 -5.92 -6.16
C LEU A 397 5.96 -7.08 -6.69
N SER A 398 7.23 -7.13 -6.28
CA SER A 398 8.18 -8.16 -6.69
C SER A 398 7.74 -9.56 -6.27
N ASN A 399 7.32 -9.73 -5.01
CA ASN A 399 6.80 -11.00 -4.49
C ASN A 399 5.56 -11.51 -5.26
N ALA A 400 4.80 -10.62 -5.90
CA ALA A 400 3.66 -10.96 -6.74
C ALA A 400 4.01 -11.22 -8.22
N GLY A 401 5.30 -11.13 -8.59
CA GLY A 401 5.80 -11.33 -9.96
C GLY A 401 5.80 -10.06 -10.81
N VAL A 402 5.68 -8.88 -10.22
CA VAL A 402 5.83 -7.62 -10.97
C VAL A 402 7.33 -7.30 -11.09
N VAL A 403 7.82 -7.22 -12.32
CA VAL A 403 9.17 -6.76 -12.62
C VAL A 403 9.20 -5.25 -12.51
N VAL A 404 9.91 -4.71 -11.51
CA VAL A 404 10.01 -3.28 -11.25
C VAL A 404 11.36 -2.78 -11.78
N VAL A 405 11.33 -1.76 -12.64
CA VAL A 405 12.53 -1.11 -13.19
C VAL A 405 12.44 0.39 -12.94
N LYS A 406 13.50 0.98 -12.38
CA LYS A 406 13.50 2.39 -11.93
C LYS A 406 14.62 3.16 -12.59
N PHE A 407 14.29 4.30 -13.18
CA PHE A 407 15.24 5.13 -13.92
C PHE A 407 15.34 6.52 -13.32
N TRP A 408 16.56 6.95 -13.01
CA TRP A 408 16.89 8.36 -12.81
C TRP A 408 17.69 8.85 -14.01
N LEU A 409 17.09 9.71 -14.83
CA LEU A 409 17.78 10.33 -15.97
C LEU A 409 18.56 11.56 -15.48
N ALA A 410 19.89 11.42 -15.43
CA ALA A 410 20.81 12.45 -14.96
C ALA A 410 21.37 13.28 -16.11
N ILE A 411 21.32 14.60 -16.00
CA ILE A 411 22.06 15.53 -16.85
C ILE A 411 22.87 16.49 -15.97
N ASP A 412 23.87 17.16 -16.54
CA ASP A 412 24.55 18.25 -15.85
C ASP A 412 23.77 19.59 -15.96
N GLN A 413 24.17 20.57 -15.14
CA GLN A 413 23.54 21.89 -15.11
C GLN A 413 23.67 22.63 -16.44
N GLN A 414 24.76 22.41 -17.17
CA GLN A 414 25.02 23.10 -18.43
C GLN A 414 24.09 22.59 -19.54
N THR A 415 24.00 21.27 -19.69
CA THR A 415 23.08 20.60 -20.60
C THR A 415 21.63 20.93 -20.28
N GLN A 416 21.27 21.09 -19.01
CA GLN A 416 19.92 21.53 -18.65
C GLN A 416 19.63 22.94 -19.16
N LEU A 417 20.56 23.89 -18.99
CA LEU A 417 20.42 25.27 -19.45
C LEU A 417 20.28 25.34 -20.97
N GLU A 418 21.17 24.66 -21.70
CA GLU A 418 21.12 24.60 -23.17
C GLU A 418 19.78 24.06 -23.66
N ARG A 419 19.24 23.02 -23.00
CA ARG A 419 17.93 22.46 -23.31
C ARG A 419 16.78 23.37 -22.92
N PHE A 420 16.97 24.25 -21.92
CA PHE A 420 15.97 25.24 -21.55
C PHE A 420 15.87 26.31 -22.66
N GLU A 421 17.01 26.89 -23.02
CA GLU A 421 17.12 27.88 -24.09
C GLU A 421 16.62 27.32 -25.44
N GLU A 422 16.98 26.08 -25.81
CA GLU A 422 16.49 25.42 -27.03
C GLU A 422 14.95 25.33 -27.06
N ARG A 423 14.31 25.07 -25.91
CA ARG A 423 12.85 24.93 -25.83
C ARG A 423 12.13 26.27 -25.90
N GLU A 424 12.71 27.34 -25.37
CA GLU A 424 12.17 28.70 -25.50
C GLU A 424 12.20 29.17 -26.95
N GLN A 425 13.22 28.77 -27.71
CA GLN A 425 13.32 29.12 -29.13
C GLN A 425 12.31 28.38 -30.00
N ILE A 426 11.99 27.12 -29.69
CA ILE A 426 11.14 26.26 -30.53
C ILE A 426 9.64 26.46 -30.22
N PRO A 427 8.80 26.97 -31.16
CA PRO A 427 7.41 27.37 -30.89
C PRO A 427 6.55 26.30 -30.22
N PHE A 428 6.64 25.05 -30.67
CA PHE A 428 5.86 23.92 -30.12
C PHE A 428 6.47 23.28 -28.86
N LYS A 429 7.60 23.78 -28.35
CA LYS A 429 8.21 23.33 -27.09
C LYS A 429 8.14 24.38 -25.99
N ARG A 430 7.81 25.64 -26.30
CA ARG A 430 7.72 26.75 -25.34
C ARG A 430 6.87 26.44 -24.11
N TYR A 431 5.72 25.79 -24.30
CA TYR A 431 4.83 25.40 -23.19
C TYR A 431 5.43 24.38 -22.20
N LYS A 432 6.60 23.80 -22.50
CA LYS A 432 7.28 22.81 -21.66
C LYS A 432 8.27 23.43 -20.66
N ILE A 433 8.35 24.75 -20.60
CA ILE A 433 9.11 25.48 -19.59
C ILE A 433 8.16 26.41 -18.86
N THR A 434 8.25 26.35 -17.55
CA THR A 434 7.44 27.08 -16.59
C THR A 434 8.35 27.81 -15.59
N GLU A 435 7.81 28.77 -14.85
CA GLU A 435 8.55 29.43 -13.76
C GLU A 435 9.03 28.42 -12.70
N ASP A 436 8.27 27.34 -12.49
CA ASP A 436 8.65 26.25 -11.59
C ASP A 436 9.94 25.56 -12.05
N ASP A 437 10.18 25.40 -13.35
CA ASP A 437 11.41 24.77 -13.87
C ASP A 437 12.65 25.60 -13.51
N TRP A 438 12.55 26.92 -13.59
CA TRP A 438 13.63 27.84 -13.17
C TRP A 438 13.84 27.83 -11.66
N ARG A 439 12.75 27.78 -10.87
CA ARG A 439 12.83 27.64 -9.41
C ARG A 439 13.50 26.32 -9.01
N ASN A 440 13.15 25.22 -9.66
CA ASN A 440 13.75 23.91 -9.40
C ASN A 440 15.25 23.90 -9.73
N ARG A 441 15.64 24.55 -10.83
CA ARG A 441 17.05 24.71 -11.21
C ARG A 441 17.86 25.44 -10.12
N ALA A 442 17.31 26.48 -9.51
CA ALA A 442 17.97 27.20 -8.42
C ALA A 442 18.21 26.31 -7.17
N LYS A 443 17.47 25.21 -7.04
CA LYS A 443 17.60 24.21 -5.95
C LYS A 443 18.39 22.96 -6.36
N TRP A 444 19.25 23.05 -7.39
CA TRP A 444 19.99 21.92 -7.96
C TRP A 444 20.68 21.03 -6.91
N ASP A 445 21.45 21.64 -6.01
CA ASP A 445 22.20 20.90 -4.98
C ASP A 445 21.29 20.18 -3.99
N VAL A 446 20.13 20.77 -3.67
CA VAL A 446 19.13 20.14 -2.79
C VAL A 446 18.52 18.91 -3.46
N TYR A 447 18.25 18.98 -4.76
CA TYR A 447 17.82 17.82 -5.54
C TYR A 447 18.91 16.75 -5.65
N ARG A 448 20.17 17.14 -5.87
CA ARG A 448 21.30 16.21 -5.90
C ARG A 448 21.37 15.39 -4.61
N ASP A 449 21.27 16.06 -3.46
CA ASP A 449 21.33 15.40 -2.16
C ASP A 449 20.10 14.50 -1.93
N ALA A 450 18.89 14.96 -2.30
CA ALA A 450 17.67 14.16 -2.20
C ALA A 450 17.70 12.89 -3.08
N VAL A 451 18.30 12.98 -4.26
CA VAL A 451 18.48 11.82 -5.17
C VAL A 451 19.51 10.85 -4.61
N GLY A 452 20.61 11.35 -4.03
CA GLY A 452 21.57 10.50 -3.32
C GLY A 452 20.89 9.69 -2.22
N ASP A 453 20.17 10.35 -1.32
CA ASP A 453 19.41 9.70 -0.24
C ASP A 453 18.38 8.69 -0.79
N MET A 454 17.68 9.04 -1.87
CA MET A 454 16.72 8.16 -2.53
C MET A 454 17.40 6.88 -3.01
N VAL A 455 18.51 6.99 -3.74
CA VAL A 455 19.22 5.82 -4.27
C VAL A 455 19.80 4.98 -3.15
N ASP A 456 20.46 5.59 -2.17
CA ASP A 456 21.07 4.88 -1.04
C ASP A 456 20.06 4.07 -0.23
N ARG A 457 18.84 4.61 -0.06
CA ARG A 457 17.81 4.01 0.81
C ARG A 457 16.83 3.11 0.07
N THR A 458 16.77 3.18 -1.26
CA THR A 458 15.76 2.44 -2.05
C THR A 458 16.31 1.70 -3.27
N SER A 459 17.61 1.79 -3.56
CA SER A 459 18.24 0.90 -4.55
C SER A 459 18.54 -0.45 -3.91
N THR A 460 17.50 -1.25 -3.77
CA THR A 460 17.56 -2.57 -3.13
C THR A 460 17.94 -3.65 -4.14
N GLU A 461 18.31 -4.85 -3.65
CA GLU A 461 18.51 -6.03 -4.50
C GLU A 461 17.25 -6.38 -5.30
N ILE A 462 16.07 -6.13 -4.71
CA ILE A 462 14.77 -6.47 -5.29
C ILE A 462 14.40 -5.49 -6.42
N ALA A 463 14.64 -4.20 -6.21
CA ALA A 463 14.33 -3.13 -7.14
C ALA A 463 15.48 -2.11 -7.18
N PRO A 464 16.54 -2.35 -7.98
CA PRO A 464 17.66 -1.45 -8.07
C PRO A 464 17.29 -0.17 -8.83
N TRP A 465 17.99 0.92 -8.52
CA TRP A 465 17.95 2.15 -9.32
C TRP A 465 18.94 2.08 -10.47
N THR A 466 18.46 2.41 -11.67
CA THR A 466 19.31 2.61 -12.85
C THR A 466 19.52 4.10 -13.06
N LEU A 467 20.74 4.56 -12.79
CA LEU A 467 21.18 5.91 -13.16
C LEU A 467 21.51 5.93 -14.65
N VAL A 468 20.82 6.79 -15.40
CA VAL A 468 20.95 6.91 -16.85
C VAL A 468 21.65 8.22 -17.18
N GLU A 469 22.82 8.14 -17.79
CA GLU A 469 23.60 9.29 -18.26
C GLU A 469 22.86 9.92 -19.45
N ALA A 470 22.11 10.98 -19.21
CA ALA A 470 21.08 11.47 -20.13
C ALA A 470 21.49 12.71 -20.92
N ASN A 471 22.78 13.10 -20.88
CA ASN A 471 23.32 14.19 -21.69
C ASN A 471 23.14 13.92 -23.18
N ASP A 472 23.54 12.74 -23.64
CA ASP A 472 23.16 12.25 -24.96
C ASP A 472 21.81 11.51 -24.91
N LYS A 473 20.83 12.06 -25.61
CA LYS A 473 19.48 11.47 -25.68
C LYS A 473 19.48 10.10 -26.35
N ARG A 474 20.43 9.80 -27.25
CA ARG A 474 20.47 8.53 -27.98
C ARG A 474 20.93 7.39 -27.08
N TRP A 475 22.06 7.58 -26.39
CA TRP A 475 22.57 6.69 -25.35
C TRP A 475 21.49 6.35 -24.31
N ALA A 476 20.88 7.38 -23.71
CA ALA A 476 19.89 7.21 -22.66
C ALA A 476 18.68 6.34 -23.08
N ARG A 477 18.18 6.51 -24.31
CA ARG A 477 17.03 5.75 -24.83
C ARG A 477 17.36 4.26 -24.98
N VAL A 478 18.54 3.95 -25.49
CA VAL A 478 18.98 2.57 -25.67
C VAL A 478 19.25 1.91 -24.32
N LYS A 479 19.93 2.60 -23.39
CA LYS A 479 20.17 2.12 -22.02
C LYS A 479 18.86 1.78 -21.29
N VAL A 480 17.84 2.63 -21.40
CA VAL A 480 16.50 2.37 -20.84
C VAL A 480 15.89 1.08 -21.38
N LEU A 481 15.83 0.91 -22.71
CA LEU A 481 15.26 -0.29 -23.33
C LEU A 481 16.02 -1.55 -22.93
N ARG A 482 17.36 -1.49 -22.98
CA ARG A 482 18.24 -2.60 -22.60
C ARG A 482 18.01 -3.03 -21.15
N THR A 483 17.93 -2.08 -20.23
CA THR A 483 17.68 -2.36 -18.80
C THR A 483 16.32 -3.06 -18.60
N ILE A 484 15.27 -2.60 -19.29
CA ILE A 484 13.96 -3.27 -19.22
C ILE A 484 14.06 -4.71 -19.73
N ASN A 485 14.74 -4.92 -20.86
CA ASN A 485 14.89 -6.24 -21.47
C ASN A 485 15.65 -7.19 -20.54
N GLU A 486 16.77 -6.75 -19.98
CA GLU A 486 17.60 -7.52 -19.03
C GLU A 486 16.83 -7.88 -17.77
N ALA A 487 16.04 -6.95 -17.21
CA ALA A 487 15.23 -7.21 -16.03
C ALA A 487 14.15 -8.29 -16.29
N LEU A 488 13.48 -8.23 -17.45
CA LEU A 488 12.51 -9.25 -17.85
C LEU A 488 13.17 -10.62 -18.05
N GLU A 489 14.32 -10.67 -18.71
CA GLU A 489 15.07 -11.91 -18.92
C GLU A 489 15.53 -12.53 -17.60
N ALA A 490 16.06 -11.71 -16.69
CA ALA A 490 16.45 -12.16 -15.35
C ALA A 490 15.24 -12.73 -14.58
N ALA A 491 14.08 -12.09 -14.65
CA ALA A 491 12.85 -12.59 -14.03
C ALA A 491 12.41 -13.92 -14.64
N PHE A 492 12.46 -14.06 -15.97
CA PHE A 492 12.11 -15.32 -16.65
C PHE A 492 13.10 -16.45 -16.35
N ALA A 493 14.38 -16.13 -16.14
CA ALA A 493 15.41 -17.09 -15.78
C ALA A 493 15.26 -17.62 -14.35
N LYS A 494 14.95 -16.74 -13.37
CA LYS A 494 14.69 -17.13 -11.97
C LYS A 494 13.55 -18.15 -11.86
N GLN A 495 12.65 -18.20 -12.83
CA GLN A 495 11.50 -19.11 -12.85
C GLN A 495 11.82 -20.55 -13.31
N LYS A 496 13.01 -20.79 -13.88
CA LYS A 496 13.43 -22.13 -14.36
C LYS A 496 14.07 -22.97 -13.25
N ASN A 497 14.48 -22.33 -12.16
CA ASN A 497 14.97 -22.95 -10.93
C ASN A 497 13.85 -23.01 -9.90
#